data_AF-A0A4U6T8Z4-F1
#
_entry.id   AF-A0A4U6T8Z4-F1
#
_cell.length_a   1.000
_cell.length_b   1.000
_cell.length_c   1.000
_cell.angle_alpha   90.00
_cell.angle_beta   90.00
_cell.angle_gamma   90.00
#
_symmetry.space_group_name_H-M   'P 1'
#
loop_
_entity.id
_entity.type
_entity.pdbx_description
1 polymer ?
#
loop_
_entity_poly.entity_id
_entity_poly.type
_entity_poly.pdbx_seq_one_letter_code
_entity_poly.pdbx_strand_id
1 'polypeptide(L)'
;MLSHSPHWSHLSRFSLGKVLDYCCFLISLFYSSNMYRFQKPGGSPLTRVCQVVVAAFRKQHAELPNDMSLLYEVDSQTSAIEGSRKLEHTNELKFLDRAAIVIAADVKSACTDPWKLCTVTQVEELKILIRMFPIWATTIMFFAVYAQNSSLFVEQGMVLDKRVGSFNIPPASLSTFDVISVIIWVPLYDRILVPIARKFTGREKGFSELQRMGIGLVLSTLAMVAAALVELKRLEIARSEGLIHEKDDVPMSILWQIPQYFLVGAAEVFTVIGQLEFFYDQGPDAMRSLCSAFALVTGSVGSYVSSIILTLVSYITTQGGGPGWIPDNLNEGHLDQFFWLIAGISFANLMVFLGCASRYRYKKVQ
;
A
#
# COMPACT_ATOMS: atom_id res chain seq x y z
N MET A 1 45.72 14.42 24.29
CA MET A 1 44.28 14.72 24.31
C MET A 1 44.04 15.70 23.17
N LEU A 2 43.56 15.33 22.00
CA LEU A 2 42.27 14.71 21.69
C LEU A 2 42.43 13.79 20.45
N SER A 3 42.03 12.53 20.55
CA SER A 3 41.93 11.64 19.38
C SER A 3 40.64 11.93 18.63
N HIS A 4 40.72 12.39 17.38
CA HIS A 4 39.59 12.45 16.46
C HIS A 4 39.08 11.03 16.19
N SER A 5 37.86 10.73 16.64
CA SER A 5 37.21 9.44 16.37
C SER A 5 36.80 9.35 14.89
N PRO A 6 37.12 8.26 14.17
CA PRO A 6 36.84 8.06 12.75
C PRO A 6 35.33 7.91 12.40
N HIS A 7 34.43 7.91 13.39
CA HIS A 7 33.00 7.73 13.16
C HIS A 7 32.31 8.98 12.55
N TRP A 8 32.79 10.18 12.85
CA TRP A 8 32.20 11.44 12.37
C TRP A 8 32.53 11.76 10.91
N SER A 9 33.64 11.25 10.37
CA SER A 9 34.06 11.48 8.99
C SER A 9 33.26 10.66 7.98
N HIS A 10 32.73 9.50 8.37
CA HIS A 10 31.87 8.68 7.52
C HIS A 10 30.43 9.22 7.43
N LEU A 11 29.88 9.71 8.55
CA LEU A 11 28.55 10.34 8.61
C LEU A 11 28.51 11.64 7.80
N SER A 12 29.55 12.48 7.86
CA SER A 12 29.63 13.72 7.09
C SER A 12 29.75 13.46 5.58
N ARG A 13 30.51 12.44 5.15
CA ARG A 13 30.61 12.02 3.74
C ARG A 13 29.29 11.49 3.19
N PHE A 14 28.52 10.74 3.97
CA PHE A 14 27.19 10.25 3.57
C PHE A 14 26.16 11.38 3.45
N SER A 15 26.21 12.35 4.37
CA SER A 15 25.34 13.54 4.30
C SER A 15 25.70 14.45 3.12
N LEU A 16 27.00 14.62 2.84
CA LEU A 16 27.49 15.40 1.68
C LEU A 16 27.10 14.75 0.35
N GLY A 17 27.17 13.42 0.24
CA GLY A 17 26.71 12.69 -0.95
C GLY A 17 25.24 12.93 -1.26
N LYS A 18 24.37 12.83 -0.24
CA LYS A 18 22.93 13.12 -0.40
C LYS A 18 22.68 14.57 -0.81
N VAL A 19 23.39 15.53 -0.21
CA VAL A 19 23.27 16.96 -0.58
C VAL A 19 23.72 17.20 -2.03
N LEU A 20 24.78 16.52 -2.48
CA LEU A 20 25.26 16.62 -3.85
C LEU A 20 24.21 16.08 -4.84
N ASP A 21 23.59 14.94 -4.54
CA ASP A 21 22.53 14.35 -5.37
C ASP A 21 21.32 15.29 -5.48
N TYR A 22 20.89 15.90 -4.37
CA TYR A 22 19.83 16.91 -4.38
C TYR A 22 20.19 18.14 -5.21
N CYS A 23 21.43 18.64 -5.10
CA CYS A 23 21.90 19.76 -5.90
C CYS A 23 21.94 19.41 -7.40
N CYS A 24 22.44 18.23 -7.76
CA CYS A 24 22.46 17.75 -9.15
C CYS A 24 21.04 17.61 -9.71
N PHE A 25 20.08 17.12 -8.92
CA PHE A 25 18.67 17.04 -9.30
C PHE A 25 18.03 18.43 -9.50
N LEU A 26 18.31 19.39 -8.61
CA LEU A 26 17.80 20.75 -8.76
C LEU A 26 18.38 21.43 -10.01
N ILE A 27 19.69 21.29 -10.24
CA ILE A 27 20.36 21.86 -11.42
C ILE A 27 19.78 21.27 -12.71
N SER A 28 19.52 19.95 -12.76
CA SER A 28 18.92 19.32 -13.94
C SER A 28 17.46 19.75 -14.17
N LEU A 29 16.69 19.98 -13.11
CA LEU A 29 15.34 20.58 -13.18
C LEU A 29 15.37 22.01 -13.73
N PHE A 30 16.29 22.85 -13.24
CA PHE A 30 16.44 24.23 -13.73
C PHE A 30 16.90 24.26 -15.18
N TYR A 31 17.83 23.40 -15.57
CA TYR A 31 18.29 23.28 -16.96
C TYR A 31 17.19 22.77 -17.90
N SER A 32 16.35 21.84 -17.42
CA SER A 32 15.22 21.28 -18.17
C SER A 32 13.98 22.18 -18.18
N SER A 33 13.97 23.28 -17.43
CA SER A 33 12.79 24.15 -17.25
C SER A 33 12.22 24.68 -18.57
N ASN A 34 13.09 25.04 -19.51
CA ASN A 34 12.71 25.53 -20.84
C ASN A 34 12.24 24.44 -21.81
N MET A 35 12.42 23.16 -21.46
CA MET A 35 11.95 22.02 -22.25
C MET A 35 10.62 21.45 -21.75
N TYR A 36 10.11 21.91 -20.60
CA TYR A 36 8.84 21.43 -20.07
C TYR A 36 7.65 22.05 -20.81
N ARG A 37 6.75 21.17 -21.26
CA ARG A 37 5.45 21.57 -21.79
C ARG A 37 4.50 21.80 -20.61
N PHE A 38 4.16 23.05 -20.35
CA PHE A 38 3.18 23.41 -19.32
C PHE A 38 1.80 22.88 -19.71
N GLN A 39 1.26 21.98 -18.91
CA GLN A 39 -0.14 21.58 -19.00
C GLN A 39 -1.01 22.55 -18.19
N LYS A 40 -2.16 22.95 -18.75
CA LYS A 40 -3.13 23.75 -17.99
C LYS A 40 -3.61 22.94 -16.77
N PRO A 41 -3.63 23.53 -15.56
CA PRO A 41 -4.05 22.81 -14.37
C PRO A 41 -5.53 22.43 -14.46
N GLY A 42 -5.83 21.12 -14.41
CA GLY A 42 -7.20 20.57 -14.44
C GLY A 42 -8.01 20.75 -13.14
N GLY A 43 -7.56 21.63 -12.23
CA GLY A 43 -8.10 21.80 -10.89
C GLY A 43 -7.66 20.71 -9.90
N SER A 44 -8.14 20.80 -8.65
CA SER A 44 -7.84 19.81 -7.61
C SER A 44 -8.88 18.68 -7.60
N PRO A 45 -8.46 17.41 -7.74
CA PRO A 45 -9.35 16.25 -7.62
C PRO A 45 -10.10 16.21 -6.27
N LEU A 46 -9.45 16.59 -5.19
CA LEU A 46 -10.05 16.63 -3.85
C LEU A 46 -11.18 17.66 -3.77
N THR A 47 -11.00 18.83 -4.38
CA THR A 47 -12.05 19.85 -4.41
C THR A 47 -13.29 19.35 -5.17
N ARG A 48 -13.10 18.60 -6.26
CA ARG A 48 -14.22 18.01 -7.02
C ARG A 48 -14.99 16.97 -6.20
N VAL A 49 -14.29 16.15 -5.42
CA VAL A 49 -14.93 15.21 -4.48
C VAL A 49 -15.76 15.97 -3.45
N CYS A 50 -15.17 16.99 -2.81
CA CYS A 50 -15.87 17.80 -1.82
C CYS A 50 -17.10 18.50 -2.41
N GLN A 51 -17.01 19.01 -3.65
CA GLN A 51 -18.14 19.62 -4.36
C GLN A 51 -19.32 18.67 -4.51
N VAL A 52 -19.09 17.43 -4.95
CA VAL A 52 -20.15 16.42 -5.10
C VAL A 52 -20.80 16.11 -3.75
N VAL A 53 -19.99 15.90 -2.71
CA VAL A 53 -20.49 15.62 -1.36
C VAL A 53 -21.37 16.78 -0.87
N VAL A 54 -20.87 18.01 -0.95
CA VAL A 54 -21.60 19.21 -0.51
C VAL A 54 -22.89 19.42 -1.32
N ALA A 55 -22.83 19.28 -2.65
CA ALA A 55 -24.00 19.42 -3.52
C ALA A 55 -25.05 18.34 -3.25
N ALA A 56 -24.65 17.08 -3.05
CA ALA A 56 -25.56 15.98 -2.70
C ALA A 56 -26.27 16.22 -1.36
N PHE A 57 -25.54 16.68 -0.33
CA PHE A 57 -26.13 17.01 0.97
C PHE A 57 -27.06 18.22 0.90
N ARG A 58 -26.71 19.26 0.13
CA ARG A 58 -27.60 20.41 -0.09
C ARG A 58 -28.91 20.01 -0.77
N LYS A 59 -28.86 19.02 -1.67
CA LYS A 59 -30.01 18.49 -2.42
C LYS A 59 -30.59 17.21 -1.80
N GLN A 60 -30.33 16.94 -0.52
CA GLN A 60 -30.79 15.71 0.14
C GLN A 60 -32.32 15.56 0.25
N HIS A 61 -33.07 16.65 0.10
CA HIS A 61 -34.55 16.62 0.09
C HIS A 61 -35.13 16.69 -1.32
N ALA A 62 -34.29 16.74 -2.37
CA ALA A 62 -34.76 16.73 -3.75
C ALA A 62 -35.15 15.31 -4.18
N GLU A 63 -36.26 15.19 -4.89
CA GLU A 63 -36.70 13.92 -5.48
C GLU A 63 -35.83 13.58 -6.69
N LEU A 64 -35.36 12.33 -6.77
CA LEU A 64 -34.62 11.86 -7.94
C LEU A 64 -35.60 11.70 -9.10
N PRO A 65 -35.32 12.24 -10.29
CA PRO A 65 -36.15 11.97 -11.46
C PRO A 65 -36.15 10.48 -11.81
N ASN A 66 -37.29 9.98 -12.28
CA ASN A 66 -37.43 8.59 -12.75
C ASN A 66 -36.61 8.32 -14.02
N ASP A 67 -36.39 9.37 -14.83
CA ASP A 67 -35.54 9.32 -16.02
C ASP A 67 -34.16 9.94 -15.70
N MET A 68 -33.13 9.09 -15.67
CA MET A 68 -31.76 9.48 -15.34
C MET A 68 -31.10 10.29 -16.47
N SER A 69 -31.68 10.32 -17.67
CA SER A 69 -31.22 11.19 -18.77
C SER A 69 -31.44 12.68 -18.49
N LEU A 70 -32.24 13.01 -17.47
CA LEU A 70 -32.50 14.38 -17.02
C LEU A 70 -31.43 14.93 -16.06
N LEU A 71 -30.45 14.12 -15.68
CA LEU A 71 -29.33 14.57 -14.84
C LEU A 71 -28.39 15.48 -15.63
N TYR A 72 -27.79 16.45 -14.94
CA TYR A 72 -26.92 17.44 -15.57
C TYR A 72 -25.63 16.82 -16.09
N GLU A 73 -25.40 16.91 -17.40
CA GLU A 73 -24.14 16.56 -18.07
C GLU A 73 -23.81 17.60 -19.14
N VAL A 74 -22.53 17.80 -19.44
CA VAL A 74 -22.09 18.76 -20.47
C VAL A 74 -22.32 18.15 -21.85
N ASP A 75 -22.87 18.89 -22.81
CA ASP A 75 -23.27 18.38 -24.15
C ASP A 75 -22.09 17.97 -25.07
N SER A 76 -20.85 18.29 -24.71
CA SER A 76 -19.65 17.96 -25.51
C SER A 76 -19.22 16.50 -25.38
N GLN A 77 -18.54 15.94 -26.39
CA GLN A 77 -17.96 14.58 -26.30
C GLN A 77 -16.85 14.45 -25.23
N THR A 78 -16.25 15.57 -24.83
CA THR A 78 -15.29 15.66 -23.72
C THR A 78 -16.01 15.97 -22.41
N SER A 79 -15.50 15.42 -21.30
CA SER A 79 -15.96 15.79 -19.95
C SER A 79 -15.68 17.26 -19.65
N ALA A 80 -16.19 17.78 -18.53
CA ALA A 80 -15.87 19.13 -18.03
C ALA A 80 -14.35 19.38 -17.84
N ILE A 81 -13.53 18.33 -17.83
CA ILE A 81 -12.07 18.38 -17.85
C ILE A 81 -11.58 17.98 -19.24
N GLU A 82 -10.81 18.88 -19.86
CA GLU A 82 -10.15 18.66 -21.14
C GLU A 82 -9.25 17.41 -21.07
N GLY A 83 -9.54 16.40 -21.90
CA GLY A 83 -8.81 15.12 -21.94
C GLY A 83 -9.39 13.99 -21.07
N SER A 84 -10.49 14.21 -20.32
CA SER A 84 -11.17 13.14 -19.56
C SER A 84 -12.37 12.56 -20.32
N ARG A 85 -12.51 11.23 -20.29
CA ARG A 85 -13.65 10.53 -20.90
C ARG A 85 -14.88 10.57 -19.99
N LYS A 86 -16.08 10.62 -20.60
CA LYS A 86 -17.34 10.54 -19.87
C LYS A 86 -17.52 9.15 -19.26
N LEU A 87 -18.14 9.12 -18.09
CA LEU A 87 -18.45 7.89 -17.36
C LEU A 87 -19.93 7.56 -17.51
N GLU A 88 -20.24 6.28 -17.75
CA GLU A 88 -21.63 5.82 -17.77
C GLU A 88 -22.25 5.92 -16.37
N HIS A 89 -23.49 6.39 -16.30
CA HIS A 89 -24.24 6.45 -15.03
C HIS A 89 -24.43 5.05 -14.45
N THR A 90 -24.22 4.94 -13.14
CA THR A 90 -24.45 3.69 -12.39
C THR A 90 -25.55 3.86 -11.35
N ASN A 91 -26.41 2.85 -11.24
CA ASN A 91 -27.52 2.81 -10.26
C ASN A 91 -27.07 2.61 -8.79
N GLU A 92 -25.76 2.60 -8.53
CA GLU A 92 -25.18 2.46 -7.19
C GLU A 92 -25.02 3.82 -6.53
N LEU A 93 -25.13 3.88 -5.19
CA LEU A 93 -24.95 5.11 -4.42
C LEU A 93 -25.83 6.27 -4.93
N LYS A 94 -27.11 6.00 -5.24
CA LYS A 94 -28.08 6.98 -5.79
C LYS A 94 -28.21 8.28 -5.01
N PHE A 95 -27.86 8.27 -3.72
CA PHE A 95 -27.80 9.49 -2.92
C PHE A 95 -26.86 10.54 -3.54
N LEU A 96 -25.74 10.13 -4.12
CA LEU A 96 -24.77 11.05 -4.74
C LEU A 96 -25.27 11.64 -6.06
N ASP A 97 -26.19 10.95 -6.75
CA ASP A 97 -26.82 11.45 -7.99
C ASP A 97 -27.61 12.74 -7.76
N ARG A 98 -27.99 13.01 -6.51
CA ARG A 98 -28.65 14.26 -6.11
C ARG A 98 -27.82 15.50 -6.41
N ALA A 99 -26.49 15.37 -6.45
CA ALA A 99 -25.60 16.48 -6.81
C ALA A 99 -25.78 16.93 -8.27
N ALA A 100 -26.29 16.05 -9.15
CA ALA A 100 -26.50 16.32 -10.57
C ALA A 100 -27.96 16.68 -10.93
N ILE A 101 -28.85 16.83 -9.94
CA ILE A 101 -30.24 17.26 -10.17
C ILE A 101 -30.27 18.76 -10.47
N VAL A 102 -30.88 19.16 -11.59
CA VAL A 102 -31.11 20.57 -11.92
C VAL A 102 -32.34 21.08 -11.15
N ILE A 103 -32.16 22.08 -10.28
CA ILE A 103 -33.28 22.74 -9.57
C ILE A 103 -33.53 24.11 -10.20
N ALA A 104 -34.76 24.63 -10.14
CA ALA A 104 -35.13 25.95 -10.68
C ALA A 104 -34.25 27.11 -10.18
N ALA A 105 -33.60 26.97 -9.01
CA ALA A 105 -32.64 27.94 -8.50
C ALA A 105 -31.32 27.96 -9.28
N ASP A 106 -30.91 26.83 -9.86
CA ASP A 106 -29.67 26.67 -10.63
C ASP A 106 -29.78 27.31 -12.02
N VAL A 107 -30.99 27.30 -12.60
CA VAL A 107 -31.29 27.90 -13.93
C VAL A 107 -31.27 29.43 -13.89
N LYS A 108 -31.52 30.04 -12.72
CA LYS A 108 -31.56 31.51 -12.56
C LYS A 108 -30.17 32.15 -12.48
N SER A 109 -29.12 31.39 -12.17
CA SER A 109 -27.75 31.88 -12.13
C SER A 109 -27.08 31.69 -13.49
N ALA A 110 -26.66 32.79 -14.13
CA ALA A 110 -25.93 32.77 -15.41
C ALA A 110 -24.54 32.08 -15.33
N CYS A 111 -24.07 31.75 -14.12
CA CYS A 111 -22.84 31.01 -13.87
C CYS A 111 -23.14 29.82 -12.95
N THR A 112 -22.88 28.61 -13.44
CA THR A 112 -23.11 27.37 -12.69
C THR A 112 -22.08 27.23 -11.57
N ASP A 113 -22.51 27.37 -10.31
CA ASP A 113 -21.65 27.16 -9.13
C ASP A 113 -21.36 25.65 -8.95
N PRO A 114 -20.09 25.20 -9.07
CA PRO A 114 -19.72 23.79 -8.94
C PRO A 114 -20.02 23.19 -7.56
N TRP A 115 -20.28 24.01 -6.53
CA TRP A 115 -20.68 23.57 -5.18
C TRP A 115 -22.19 23.40 -5.00
N LYS A 116 -22.98 23.66 -6.04
CA LYS A 116 -24.44 23.50 -6.05
C LYS A 116 -24.91 22.51 -7.11
N LEU A 117 -24.25 22.48 -8.27
CA LEU A 117 -24.58 21.58 -9.36
C LEU A 117 -23.31 20.92 -9.90
N CYS A 118 -23.27 19.59 -9.88
CA CYS A 118 -22.17 18.79 -10.40
C CYS A 118 -22.62 17.99 -11.63
N THR A 119 -21.69 17.60 -12.49
CA THR A 119 -22.02 16.74 -13.65
C THR A 119 -22.16 15.27 -13.24
N VAL A 120 -22.88 14.45 -14.01
CA VAL A 120 -22.96 13.00 -13.79
C VAL A 120 -21.57 12.38 -13.81
N THR A 121 -20.71 12.79 -14.73
CA THR A 121 -19.31 12.35 -14.78
C THR A 121 -18.58 12.61 -13.45
N GLN A 122 -18.75 13.80 -12.84
CA GLN A 122 -18.11 14.13 -11.56
C GLN A 122 -18.67 13.29 -10.39
N VAL A 123 -19.97 12.97 -10.43
CA VAL A 123 -20.59 12.08 -9.45
C VAL A 123 -20.05 10.66 -9.58
N GLU A 124 -19.94 10.14 -10.80
CA GLU A 124 -19.39 8.81 -11.08
C GLU A 124 -17.91 8.71 -10.73
N GLU A 125 -17.12 9.78 -10.93
CA GLU A 125 -15.74 9.89 -10.44
C GLU A 125 -15.66 9.56 -8.93
N LEU A 126 -16.53 10.18 -8.11
CA LEU A 126 -16.59 9.92 -6.67
C LEU A 126 -17.07 8.50 -6.35
N LYS A 127 -18.11 8.01 -7.05
CA LYS A 127 -18.61 6.64 -6.84
C LYS A 127 -17.54 5.59 -7.12
N ILE A 128 -16.70 5.79 -8.13
CA ILE A 128 -15.55 4.91 -8.43
C ILE A 128 -14.56 4.90 -7.25
N LEU A 129 -14.18 6.08 -6.72
CA LEU A 129 -13.27 6.14 -5.57
C LEU A 129 -13.84 5.43 -4.35
N ILE A 130 -15.13 5.62 -4.05
CA ILE A 130 -15.80 4.93 -2.92
C ILE A 130 -15.77 3.40 -3.13
N ARG A 131 -15.95 2.92 -4.37
CA ARG A 131 -15.85 1.49 -4.69
C ARG A 131 -14.44 0.93 -4.55
N MET A 132 -13.43 1.73 -4.86
CA MET A 132 -12.02 1.33 -4.74
C MET A 132 -11.52 1.33 -3.29
N PHE A 133 -12.13 2.15 -2.42
CA PHE A 133 -11.67 2.35 -1.05
C PHE A 133 -11.61 1.08 -0.18
N PRO A 134 -12.58 0.14 -0.20
CA PRO A 134 -12.48 -1.10 0.56
C PRO A 134 -11.29 -1.96 0.12
N ILE A 135 -11.03 -2.06 -1.18
CA ILE A 135 -9.87 -2.78 -1.72
C ILE A 135 -8.58 -2.10 -1.28
N TRP A 136 -8.50 -0.77 -1.43
CA TRP A 136 -7.39 0.03 -0.92
C TRP A 136 -7.11 -0.26 0.56
N ALA A 137 -8.14 -0.24 1.40
CA ALA A 137 -7.99 -0.42 2.85
C ALA A 137 -7.38 -1.78 3.20
N THR A 138 -7.77 -2.85 2.51
CA THR A 138 -7.20 -4.19 2.74
C THR A 138 -5.72 -4.31 2.35
N THR A 139 -5.21 -3.46 1.47
CA THR A 139 -3.78 -3.43 1.12
C THR A 139 -2.91 -2.79 2.20
N ILE A 140 -3.49 -2.03 3.14
CA ILE A 140 -2.76 -1.44 4.28
C ILE A 140 -2.07 -2.54 5.11
N MET A 141 -2.74 -3.69 5.28
CA MET A 141 -2.18 -4.79 6.07
C MET A 141 -0.93 -5.40 5.43
N PHE A 142 -0.85 -5.42 4.09
CA PHE A 142 0.37 -5.83 3.40
C PHE A 142 1.55 -4.93 3.81
N PHE A 143 1.36 -3.60 3.80
CA PHE A 143 2.42 -2.67 4.21
C PHE A 143 2.76 -2.76 5.70
N ALA A 144 1.80 -3.13 6.55
CA ALA A 144 2.08 -3.42 7.96
C ALA A 144 2.97 -4.66 8.14
N VAL A 145 2.78 -5.70 7.31
CA VAL A 145 3.68 -6.86 7.24
C VAL A 145 5.04 -6.46 6.66
N TYR A 146 5.04 -5.71 5.57
CA TYR A 146 6.27 -5.24 4.93
C TYR A 146 7.13 -4.38 5.88
N ALA A 147 6.51 -3.60 6.76
CA ALA A 147 7.23 -2.82 7.77
C ALA A 147 8.07 -3.69 8.74
N GLN A 148 7.71 -4.96 8.96
CA GLN A 148 8.47 -5.89 9.81
C GLN A 148 9.85 -6.22 9.22
N ASN A 149 9.97 -6.13 7.89
CA ASN A 149 11.19 -6.40 7.13
C ASN A 149 12.39 -5.57 7.63
N SER A 150 12.13 -4.31 7.98
CA SER A 150 13.13 -3.35 8.47
C SER A 150 13.21 -3.23 9.99
N SER A 151 12.35 -3.93 10.74
CA SER A 151 12.28 -3.84 12.20
C SER A 151 12.44 -5.21 12.85
N LEU A 152 11.33 -5.91 13.16
CA LEU A 152 11.36 -7.14 13.95
C LEU A 152 12.10 -8.30 13.27
N PHE A 153 12.20 -8.31 11.94
CA PHE A 153 13.04 -9.30 11.26
C PHE A 153 14.52 -9.04 11.51
N VAL A 154 14.93 -7.78 11.62
CA VAL A 154 16.30 -7.40 11.99
C VAL A 154 16.57 -7.76 13.44
N GLU A 155 15.63 -7.46 14.35
CA GLU A 155 15.73 -7.83 15.77
C GLU A 155 15.84 -9.35 15.96
N GLN A 156 15.02 -10.14 15.26
CA GLN A 156 15.14 -11.59 15.22
C GLN A 156 16.54 -12.04 14.74
N GLY A 157 17.07 -11.39 13.70
CA GLY A 157 18.40 -11.71 13.16
C GLY A 157 19.55 -11.29 14.07
N MET A 158 19.34 -10.33 14.97
CA MET A 158 20.36 -9.87 15.91
C MET A 158 20.74 -10.91 16.95
N VAL A 159 19.83 -11.83 17.27
CA VAL A 159 19.99 -12.89 18.28
C VAL A 159 20.26 -14.28 17.68
N LEU A 160 20.59 -14.36 16.39
CA LEU A 160 20.98 -15.57 15.68
C LEU A 160 22.50 -15.60 15.42
N ASP A 161 23.05 -16.78 15.10
CA ASP A 161 24.45 -16.89 14.68
C ASP A 161 24.63 -16.24 13.30
N LYS A 162 25.30 -15.08 13.33
CA LYS A 162 25.58 -14.22 12.18
C LYS A 162 26.74 -14.74 11.30
N ARG A 163 27.45 -15.79 11.74
CA ARG A 163 28.59 -16.35 11.00
C ARG A 163 28.16 -17.27 9.87
N VAL A 164 28.70 -17.01 8.68
CA VAL A 164 28.60 -17.87 7.50
C VAL A 164 30.01 -18.14 6.99
N GLY A 165 30.54 -19.31 7.35
CA GLY A 165 31.96 -19.62 7.14
C GLY A 165 32.85 -18.65 7.93
N SER A 166 33.71 -17.91 7.23
CA SER A 166 34.60 -16.91 7.84
C SER A 166 34.01 -15.50 7.89
N PHE A 167 32.82 -15.28 7.34
CA PHE A 167 32.22 -13.95 7.21
C PHE A 167 31.08 -13.76 8.21
N ASN A 168 30.97 -12.55 8.78
CA ASN A 168 29.90 -12.19 9.71
C ASN A 168 28.87 -11.32 8.99
N ILE A 169 27.66 -11.84 8.78
CA ILE A 169 26.61 -11.14 8.05
C ILE A 169 25.87 -10.18 8.98
N PRO A 170 25.79 -8.87 8.67
CA PRO A 170 24.97 -7.94 9.45
C PRO A 170 23.48 -8.29 9.31
N PRO A 171 22.69 -8.38 10.40
CA PRO A 171 21.27 -8.74 10.34
C PRO A 171 20.45 -7.87 9.37
N ALA A 172 20.68 -6.56 9.37
CA ALA A 172 19.99 -5.63 8.46
C ALA A 172 20.26 -5.91 6.97
N SER A 173 21.38 -6.56 6.63
CA SER A 173 21.71 -6.91 5.24
C SER A 173 20.86 -8.05 4.68
N LEU A 174 20.12 -8.79 5.52
CA LEU A 174 19.17 -9.80 5.06
C LEU A 174 18.05 -9.23 4.18
N SER A 175 17.73 -7.94 4.32
CA SER A 175 16.84 -7.21 3.39
C SER A 175 17.28 -7.30 1.93
N THR A 176 18.54 -7.62 1.65
CA THR A 176 19.02 -7.91 0.29
C THR A 176 18.30 -9.12 -0.32
N PHE A 177 17.89 -10.12 0.48
CA PHE A 177 17.17 -11.29 -0.05
C PHE A 177 15.76 -10.93 -0.55
N ASP A 178 15.13 -9.92 0.04
CA ASP A 178 13.89 -9.34 -0.45
C ASP A 178 14.11 -8.70 -1.84
N VAL A 179 15.14 -7.87 -1.98
CA VAL A 179 15.52 -7.29 -3.30
C VAL A 179 15.87 -8.37 -4.33
N ILE A 180 16.60 -9.41 -3.95
CA ILE A 180 16.91 -10.55 -4.84
C ILE A 180 15.62 -11.25 -5.26
N SER A 181 14.67 -11.43 -4.33
CA SER A 181 13.36 -12.01 -4.63
C SER A 181 12.62 -11.17 -5.67
N VAL A 182 12.56 -9.84 -5.51
CA VAL A 182 11.96 -8.94 -6.50
C VAL A 182 12.62 -9.07 -7.88
N ILE A 183 13.97 -9.07 -7.93
CA ILE A 183 14.73 -9.23 -9.19
C ILE A 183 14.41 -10.56 -9.89
N ILE A 184 14.13 -11.62 -9.14
CA ILE A 184 13.74 -12.93 -9.69
C ILE A 184 12.27 -12.93 -10.12
N TRP A 185 11.37 -12.43 -9.28
CA TRP A 185 9.93 -12.52 -9.51
C TRP A 185 9.42 -11.61 -10.61
N VAL A 186 9.98 -10.42 -10.81
CA VAL A 186 9.59 -9.51 -11.90
C VAL A 186 9.72 -10.17 -13.29
N PRO A 187 10.89 -10.68 -13.72
CA PRO A 187 11.01 -11.32 -15.02
C PRO A 187 10.28 -12.67 -15.09
N LEU A 188 10.23 -13.42 -13.98
CA LEU A 188 9.47 -14.68 -13.89
C LEU A 188 7.97 -14.41 -14.13
N TYR A 189 7.47 -13.32 -13.58
CA TYR A 189 6.11 -12.89 -13.75
C TYR A 189 5.79 -12.53 -15.21
N ASP A 190 6.56 -11.61 -15.80
CA ASP A 190 6.31 -11.10 -17.15
C ASP A 190 6.55 -12.15 -18.23
N ARG A 191 7.59 -12.98 -18.10
CA ARG A 191 7.99 -13.92 -19.15
C ARG A 191 7.40 -15.32 -19.02
N ILE A 192 7.01 -15.73 -17.81
CA ILE A 192 6.53 -17.10 -17.57
C ILE A 192 5.08 -17.07 -17.12
N LEU A 193 4.76 -16.38 -16.02
CA LEU A 193 3.42 -16.41 -15.45
C LEU A 193 2.38 -15.74 -16.36
N VAL A 194 2.68 -14.57 -16.94
CA VAL A 194 1.75 -13.86 -17.83
C VAL A 194 1.43 -14.67 -19.10
N PRO A 195 2.39 -15.21 -19.86
CA PRO A 195 2.08 -16.04 -21.02
C PRO A 195 1.33 -17.33 -20.71
N ILE A 196 1.65 -17.98 -19.58
CA ILE A 196 0.92 -19.16 -19.12
C ILE A 196 -0.52 -18.78 -18.78
N ALA A 197 -0.71 -17.75 -17.97
CA ALA A 197 -2.02 -17.27 -17.58
C ALA A 197 -2.84 -16.84 -18.81
N ARG A 198 -2.25 -16.14 -19.79
CA ARG A 198 -2.89 -15.78 -21.06
C ARG A 198 -3.45 -17.00 -21.79
N LYS A 199 -2.71 -18.12 -21.83
CA LYS A 199 -3.16 -19.37 -22.47
C LYS A 199 -4.39 -19.98 -21.79
N PHE A 200 -4.48 -19.88 -20.46
CA PHE A 200 -5.59 -20.46 -19.69
C PHE A 200 -6.78 -19.52 -19.53
N THR A 201 -6.55 -18.22 -19.32
CA THR A 201 -7.61 -17.25 -19.03
C THR A 201 -8.15 -16.56 -20.28
N GLY A 202 -7.41 -16.58 -21.39
CA GLY A 202 -7.74 -15.85 -22.61
C GLY A 202 -7.68 -14.33 -22.48
N ARG A 203 -7.20 -13.78 -21.34
CA ARG A 203 -7.11 -12.34 -21.09
C ARG A 203 -5.73 -11.81 -21.49
N GLU A 204 -5.66 -10.64 -22.09
CA GLU A 204 -4.38 -10.01 -22.50
C GLU A 204 -3.41 -9.80 -21.34
N LYS A 205 -3.86 -9.61 -20.10
CA LYS A 205 -2.96 -9.48 -18.93
C LYS A 205 -2.70 -10.80 -18.19
N GLY A 206 -3.31 -11.91 -18.61
CA GLY A 206 -3.25 -13.20 -17.94
C GLY A 206 -4.04 -13.20 -16.63
N PHE A 207 -3.53 -12.52 -15.59
CA PHE A 207 -4.18 -12.34 -14.29
C PHE A 207 -4.94 -11.01 -14.23
N SER A 208 -6.09 -11.00 -13.56
CA SER A 208 -6.73 -9.74 -13.14
C SER A 208 -5.93 -9.04 -12.05
N GLU A 209 -6.08 -7.72 -11.95
CA GLU A 209 -5.41 -6.88 -10.97
C GLU A 209 -5.73 -7.35 -9.53
N LEU A 210 -7.00 -7.67 -9.25
CA LEU A 210 -7.45 -8.19 -7.96
C LEU A 210 -6.87 -9.58 -7.65
N GLN A 211 -6.71 -10.45 -8.64
CA GLN A 211 -6.06 -11.76 -8.43
C GLN A 211 -4.58 -11.58 -8.07
N ARG A 212 -3.87 -10.66 -8.76
CA ARG A 212 -2.47 -10.33 -8.46
C ARG A 212 -2.34 -9.85 -7.01
N MET A 213 -3.16 -8.88 -6.61
CA MET A 213 -3.19 -8.37 -5.23
C MET A 213 -3.50 -9.48 -4.20
N GLY A 214 -4.47 -10.36 -4.50
CA GLY A 214 -4.82 -11.48 -3.63
C GLY A 214 -3.67 -12.48 -3.43
N ILE A 215 -2.93 -12.82 -4.49
CA ILE A 215 -1.74 -13.67 -4.41
C ILE A 215 -0.70 -13.02 -3.49
N GLY A 216 -0.47 -11.72 -3.64
CA GLY A 216 0.43 -10.98 -2.78
C GLY A 216 0.05 -11.03 -1.29
N LEU A 217 -1.23 -10.84 -0.97
CA LEU A 217 -1.72 -10.96 0.42
C LEU A 217 -1.59 -12.38 1.00
N VAL A 218 -1.74 -13.42 0.17
CA VAL A 218 -1.48 -14.80 0.58
C VAL A 218 0.01 -14.99 0.89
N LEU A 219 0.89 -14.53 0.00
CA LEU A 219 2.34 -14.65 0.17
C LEU A 219 2.84 -13.87 1.40
N SER A 220 2.30 -12.68 1.68
CA SER A 220 2.65 -11.93 2.88
C SER A 220 2.20 -12.63 4.16
N THR A 221 1.03 -13.30 4.13
CA THR A 221 0.56 -14.12 5.25
C THR A 221 1.49 -15.32 5.47
N LEU A 222 1.90 -16.00 4.40
CA LEU A 222 2.86 -17.10 4.47
C LEU A 222 4.24 -16.64 4.96
N ALA A 223 4.68 -15.43 4.62
CA ALA A 223 5.92 -14.87 5.12
C ALA A 223 5.91 -14.71 6.65
N MET A 224 4.79 -14.25 7.20
CA MET A 224 4.62 -14.13 8.65
C MET A 224 4.54 -15.48 9.35
N VAL A 225 3.91 -16.48 8.72
CA VAL A 225 3.94 -17.86 9.21
C VAL A 225 5.37 -18.40 9.19
N ALA A 226 6.14 -18.18 8.13
CA ALA A 226 7.55 -18.59 8.07
C ALA A 226 8.37 -17.92 9.18
N ALA A 227 8.20 -16.62 9.40
CA ALA A 227 8.88 -15.90 10.47
C ALA A 227 8.51 -16.44 11.87
N ALA A 228 7.23 -16.76 12.10
CA ALA A 228 6.77 -17.37 13.34
C ALA A 228 7.39 -18.75 13.56
N LEU A 229 7.49 -19.58 12.52
CA LEU A 229 8.09 -20.92 12.61
C LEU A 229 9.60 -20.86 12.88
N VAL A 230 10.32 -19.93 12.22
CA VAL A 230 11.74 -19.67 12.48
C VAL A 230 11.94 -19.25 13.93
N GLU A 231 11.07 -18.37 14.44
CA GLU A 231 11.15 -17.89 15.82
C GLU A 231 10.84 -18.98 16.85
N LEU A 232 9.82 -19.80 16.59
CA LEU A 232 9.51 -20.97 17.41
C LEU A 232 10.72 -21.90 17.52
N LYS A 233 11.41 -22.16 16.40
CA LYS A 233 12.59 -23.02 16.40
C LYS A 233 13.76 -22.38 17.14
N ARG A 234 13.97 -21.07 16.98
CA ARG A 234 14.99 -20.31 17.70
C ARG A 234 14.78 -20.38 19.22
N LEU A 235 13.55 -20.13 19.69
CA LEU A 235 13.19 -20.19 21.11
C LEU A 235 13.32 -21.61 21.69
N GLU A 236 13.02 -22.64 20.91
CA GLU A 236 13.23 -24.04 21.31
C GLU A 236 14.72 -24.33 21.58
N ILE A 237 15.61 -23.86 20.69
CA ILE A 237 17.06 -24.02 20.84
C ILE A 237 17.58 -23.20 22.03
N ALA A 238 17.12 -21.95 22.18
CA ALA A 238 17.49 -21.11 23.32
C ALA A 238 17.13 -21.79 24.66
N ARG A 239 15.98 -22.48 24.73
CA ARG A 239 15.57 -23.24 25.91
C ARG A 239 16.41 -24.50 26.14
N SER A 240 16.74 -25.25 25.09
CA SER A 240 17.54 -26.47 25.23
C SER A 240 18.98 -26.20 25.64
N GLU A 241 19.55 -25.08 25.19
CA GLU A 241 20.92 -24.65 25.51
C GLU A 241 20.99 -23.79 26.79
N GLY A 242 19.87 -23.50 27.45
CA GLY A 242 19.85 -22.72 28.69
C GLY A 242 20.10 -21.21 28.53
N LEU A 243 20.02 -20.69 27.30
CA LEU A 243 20.34 -19.30 26.93
C LEU A 243 19.21 -18.30 27.21
N ILE A 244 18.11 -18.72 27.83
CA ILE A 244 16.90 -17.89 28.02
C ILE A 244 17.21 -16.57 28.74
N HIS A 245 17.99 -16.64 29.83
CA HIS A 245 18.33 -15.47 30.64
C HIS A 245 19.61 -14.75 30.18
N GLU A 246 20.29 -15.30 29.19
CA GLU A 246 21.51 -14.73 28.63
C GLU A 246 21.14 -13.90 27.40
N LYS A 247 21.89 -12.81 27.16
CA LYS A 247 21.76 -11.98 25.94
C LYS A 247 22.66 -12.50 24.81
N ASP A 248 22.95 -13.79 24.83
CA ASP A 248 23.84 -14.44 23.89
C ASP A 248 23.10 -14.88 22.63
N ASP A 249 23.85 -14.94 21.52
CA ASP A 249 23.33 -15.38 20.23
C ASP A 249 22.95 -16.87 20.30
N VAL A 250 21.74 -17.19 19.82
CA VAL A 250 21.31 -18.59 19.70
C VAL A 250 22.11 -19.26 18.58
N PRO A 251 22.62 -20.50 18.76
CA PRO A 251 23.43 -21.22 17.77
C PRO A 251 22.58 -21.77 16.60
N MET A 252 21.85 -20.87 15.95
CA MET A 252 21.03 -21.11 14.78
C MET A 252 21.44 -20.09 13.71
N SER A 253 21.75 -20.57 12.50
CA SER A 253 22.24 -19.69 11.44
C SER A 253 21.20 -18.62 11.07
N ILE A 254 21.68 -17.39 10.93
CA ILE A 254 20.89 -16.25 10.45
C ILE A 254 20.19 -16.52 9.08
N LEU A 255 20.73 -17.44 8.27
CA LEU A 255 20.19 -17.79 6.95
C LEU A 255 18.81 -18.49 7.03
N TRP A 256 18.39 -18.98 8.19
CA TRP A 256 17.04 -19.52 8.38
C TRP A 256 15.93 -18.49 8.14
N GLN A 257 16.24 -17.19 8.16
CA GLN A 257 15.29 -16.12 7.86
C GLN A 257 15.07 -15.91 6.35
N ILE A 258 15.91 -16.48 5.46
CA ILE A 258 15.78 -16.30 3.99
C ILE A 258 14.34 -16.55 3.49
N PRO A 259 13.62 -17.61 3.90
CA PRO A 259 12.26 -17.86 3.42
C PRO A 259 11.30 -16.71 3.68
N GLN A 260 11.37 -16.05 4.85
CA GLN A 260 10.45 -14.96 5.18
C GLN A 260 10.75 -13.70 4.37
N TYR A 261 12.02 -13.34 4.19
CA TYR A 261 12.44 -12.22 3.34
C TYR A 261 12.10 -12.46 1.87
N PHE A 262 12.33 -13.68 1.38
CA PHE A 262 12.03 -14.05 0.01
C PHE A 262 10.53 -14.03 -0.28
N LEU A 263 9.69 -14.51 0.64
CA LEU A 263 8.23 -14.47 0.52
C LEU A 263 7.68 -13.03 0.58
N VAL A 264 8.25 -12.15 1.42
CA VAL A 264 7.89 -10.73 1.43
C VAL A 264 8.18 -10.07 0.07
N GLY A 265 9.37 -10.29 -0.50
CA GLY A 265 9.70 -9.70 -1.81
C GLY A 265 8.84 -10.24 -2.95
N ALA A 266 8.46 -11.52 -2.90
CA ALA A 266 7.49 -12.08 -3.83
C ALA A 266 6.11 -11.39 -3.65
N ALA A 267 5.66 -11.26 -2.41
CA ALA A 267 4.40 -10.60 -2.07
C ALA A 267 4.36 -9.13 -2.52
N GLU A 268 5.49 -8.42 -2.45
CA GLU A 268 5.65 -7.05 -2.93
C GLU A 268 5.39 -6.95 -4.43
N VAL A 269 6.03 -7.80 -5.24
CA VAL A 269 5.84 -7.81 -6.70
C VAL A 269 4.37 -7.98 -7.07
N PHE A 270 3.67 -8.94 -6.43
CA PHE A 270 2.26 -9.19 -6.73
C PHE A 270 1.32 -8.11 -6.19
N THR A 271 1.56 -7.60 -4.98
CA THR A 271 0.68 -6.62 -4.34
C THR A 271 0.87 -5.23 -4.93
N VAL A 272 2.11 -4.72 -4.98
CA VAL A 272 2.39 -3.33 -5.35
C VAL A 272 2.11 -3.09 -6.84
N ILE A 273 2.53 -4.01 -7.71
CA ILE A 273 2.23 -3.89 -9.15
C ILE A 273 0.73 -4.02 -9.40
N GLY A 274 0.08 -5.02 -8.79
CA GLY A 274 -1.37 -5.22 -8.91
C GLY A 274 -2.16 -4.01 -8.39
N GLN A 275 -1.72 -3.43 -7.28
CA GLN A 275 -2.29 -2.22 -6.71
C GLN A 275 -2.12 -1.02 -7.66
N LEU A 276 -0.91 -0.78 -8.16
CA LEU A 276 -0.63 0.35 -9.06
C LEU A 276 -1.46 0.27 -10.35
N GLU A 277 -1.51 -0.91 -10.99
CA GLU A 277 -2.33 -1.13 -12.18
C GLU A 277 -3.82 -0.97 -11.88
N PHE A 278 -4.31 -1.52 -10.76
CA PHE A 278 -5.70 -1.35 -10.33
C PHE A 278 -6.07 0.12 -10.17
N PHE A 279 -5.23 0.89 -9.47
CA PHE A 279 -5.47 2.33 -9.27
C PHE A 279 -5.40 3.14 -10.55
N TYR A 280 -4.50 2.77 -11.46
CA TYR A 280 -4.37 3.46 -12.74
C TYR A 280 -5.56 3.14 -13.67
N ASP A 281 -5.94 1.87 -13.78
CA ASP A 281 -6.97 1.43 -14.71
C ASP A 281 -8.38 1.67 -14.19
N GLN A 282 -8.62 1.54 -12.88
CA GLN A 282 -9.93 1.82 -12.29
C GLN A 282 -10.09 3.29 -11.90
N GLY A 283 -9.00 4.02 -11.65
CA GLY A 283 -9.04 5.43 -11.31
C GLY A 283 -9.74 6.27 -12.38
N PRO A 284 -10.52 7.30 -12.01
CA PRO A 284 -11.04 8.25 -12.98
C PRO A 284 -9.91 9.01 -13.66
N ASP A 285 -10.07 9.33 -14.94
CA ASP A 285 -9.00 9.96 -15.75
C ASP A 285 -8.55 11.31 -15.15
N ALA A 286 -9.50 12.09 -14.64
CA ALA A 286 -9.27 13.36 -13.95
C ALA A 286 -8.53 13.23 -12.60
N MET A 287 -8.44 12.02 -12.03
CA MET A 287 -8.03 11.77 -10.65
C MET A 287 -6.85 10.80 -10.54
N ARG A 288 -6.17 10.50 -11.65
CA ARG A 288 -5.04 9.55 -11.65
C ARG A 288 -3.92 9.95 -10.70
N SER A 289 -3.60 11.25 -10.61
CA SER A 289 -2.60 11.75 -9.66
C SER A 289 -2.99 11.50 -8.20
N LEU A 290 -4.28 11.66 -7.86
CA LEU A 290 -4.80 11.33 -6.54
C LEU A 290 -4.72 9.82 -6.26
N CYS A 291 -4.98 8.98 -7.26
CA CYS A 291 -4.86 7.53 -7.14
C CYS A 291 -3.41 7.09 -6.87
N SER A 292 -2.42 7.72 -7.54
CA SER A 292 -1.00 7.53 -7.22
C SER A 292 -0.65 7.98 -5.80
N ALA A 293 -1.21 9.11 -5.34
CA ALA A 293 -1.00 9.57 -3.96
C ALA A 293 -1.58 8.59 -2.93
N PHE A 294 -2.76 8.00 -3.20
CA PHE A 294 -3.35 6.98 -2.33
C PHE A 294 -2.45 5.75 -2.16
N ALA A 295 -1.72 5.33 -3.20
CA ALA A 295 -0.78 4.22 -3.10
C ALA A 295 0.38 4.54 -2.13
N LEU A 296 0.92 5.76 -2.17
CA LEU A 296 1.96 6.21 -1.22
C LEU A 296 1.41 6.30 0.21
N VAL A 297 0.20 6.83 0.37
CA VAL A 297 -0.48 6.92 1.67
C VAL A 297 -0.71 5.52 2.25
N THR A 298 -0.99 4.50 1.42
CA THR A 298 -1.12 3.11 1.91
C THR A 298 0.13 2.65 2.66
N GLY A 299 1.32 2.95 2.14
CA GLY A 299 2.59 2.62 2.79
C GLY A 299 2.72 3.27 4.16
N SER A 300 2.48 4.59 4.23
CA SER A 300 2.55 5.33 5.49
C SER A 300 1.54 4.85 6.52
N VAL A 301 0.28 4.65 6.10
CA VAL A 301 -0.77 4.14 6.99
C VAL A 301 -0.45 2.70 7.44
N GLY A 302 0.11 1.86 6.57
CA GLY A 302 0.55 0.52 6.91
C GLY A 302 1.65 0.52 7.98
N SER A 303 2.65 1.40 7.86
CA SER A 303 3.68 1.58 8.89
C SER A 303 3.07 2.04 10.23
N TYR A 304 2.13 2.99 10.21
CA TYR A 304 1.44 3.42 11.43
C TYR A 304 0.61 2.29 12.06
N VAL A 305 -0.10 1.50 11.25
CA VAL A 305 -0.85 0.34 11.73
C VAL A 305 0.09 -0.67 12.38
N SER A 306 1.24 -0.96 11.75
CA SER A 306 2.28 -1.81 12.34
C SER A 306 2.74 -1.27 13.70
N SER A 307 3.05 0.02 13.81
CA SER A 307 3.45 0.64 15.07
C SER A 307 2.35 0.57 16.13
N ILE A 308 1.10 0.82 15.76
CA ILE A 308 -0.06 0.73 16.68
C ILE A 308 -0.23 -0.70 17.20
N ILE A 309 -0.16 -1.71 16.31
CA ILE A 309 -0.24 -3.12 16.69
C ILE A 309 0.89 -3.45 17.68
N LEU A 310 2.12 -3.05 17.36
CA LEU A 310 3.28 -3.26 18.23
C LEU A 310 3.08 -2.62 19.61
N THR A 311 2.71 -1.33 19.66
CA THR A 311 2.48 -0.61 20.92
C THR A 311 1.36 -1.25 21.74
N LEU A 312 0.25 -1.64 21.10
CA LEU A 312 -0.87 -2.28 21.78
C LEU A 312 -0.49 -3.64 22.37
N VAL A 313 0.25 -4.45 21.61
CA VAL A 313 0.74 -5.76 22.08
C VAL A 313 1.71 -5.56 23.24
N SER A 314 2.69 -4.65 23.13
CA SER A 314 3.61 -4.34 24.21
C SER A 314 2.87 -3.86 25.47
N TYR A 315 1.86 -3.01 25.33
CA TYR A 315 1.04 -2.55 26.45
C TYR A 315 0.25 -3.70 27.11
N ILE A 316 -0.48 -4.50 26.34
CA ILE A 316 -1.31 -5.59 26.87
C ILE A 316 -0.45 -6.68 27.52
N THR A 317 0.68 -7.02 26.90
CA THR A 317 1.52 -8.15 27.37
C THR A 317 2.38 -7.79 28.58
N THR A 318 2.58 -6.50 28.87
CA THR A 318 3.27 -6.01 30.07
C THR A 318 2.29 -5.68 31.22
N GLN A 319 0.97 -5.68 30.98
CA GLN A 319 -0.05 -5.56 32.03
C GLN A 319 -0.03 -6.79 32.94
N GLY A 320 0.79 -6.71 34.00
CA GLY A 320 1.06 -7.81 34.93
C GLY A 320 2.48 -7.81 35.48
N GLY A 321 3.34 -6.89 35.03
CA GLY A 321 4.73 -6.78 35.49
C GLY A 321 5.68 -7.81 34.85
N GLY A 322 5.19 -8.58 33.87
CA GLY A 322 6.01 -9.48 33.07
C GLY A 322 6.78 -8.75 31.96
N PRO A 323 7.79 -9.41 31.36
CA PRO A 323 8.64 -8.84 30.32
C PRO A 323 7.90 -8.51 29.00
N GLY A 324 6.69 -9.06 28.80
CA GLY A 324 5.92 -8.89 27.57
C GLY A 324 6.40 -9.79 26.44
N TRP A 325 5.80 -9.67 25.25
CA TRP A 325 6.20 -10.49 24.09
C TRP A 325 7.50 -10.02 23.43
N ILE A 326 7.84 -8.74 23.55
CA ILE A 326 9.02 -8.15 22.91
C ILE A 326 9.81 -7.34 23.97
N PRO A 327 10.48 -8.02 24.92
CA PRO A 327 11.41 -7.41 25.87
C PRO A 327 12.78 -7.11 25.22
N ASP A 328 13.63 -6.37 25.94
CA ASP A 328 15.01 -6.08 25.53
C ASP A 328 15.86 -7.35 25.33
N ASN A 329 15.58 -8.43 26.07
CA ASN A 329 16.16 -9.74 25.83
C ASN A 329 15.16 -10.62 25.07
N LEU A 330 15.29 -10.70 23.74
CA LEU A 330 14.38 -11.50 22.90
C LEU A 330 14.38 -13.00 23.26
N ASN A 331 15.37 -13.52 23.99
CA ASN A 331 15.37 -14.90 24.47
C ASN A 331 14.30 -15.15 25.55
N GLU A 332 13.93 -14.12 26.32
CA GLU A 332 12.84 -14.17 27.30
C GLU A 332 11.47 -13.80 26.70
N GLY A 333 11.48 -13.28 25.47
CA GLY A 333 10.30 -12.85 24.76
C GLY A 333 9.54 -13.96 24.04
N HIS A 334 8.42 -13.56 23.46
CA HIS A 334 7.54 -14.38 22.64
C HIS A 334 7.26 -13.69 21.30
N LEU A 335 8.33 -13.40 20.56
CA LEU A 335 8.24 -12.79 19.23
C LEU A 335 7.50 -13.71 18.23
N ASP A 336 7.52 -15.02 18.47
CA ASP A 336 6.73 -16.02 17.75
C ASP A 336 5.22 -15.73 17.85
N GLN A 337 4.74 -15.38 19.05
CA GLN A 337 3.32 -15.05 19.27
C GLN A 337 2.94 -13.75 18.55
N PHE A 338 3.84 -12.77 18.49
CA PHE A 338 3.63 -11.56 17.70
C PHE A 338 3.51 -11.88 16.20
N PHE A 339 4.41 -12.70 15.65
CA PHE A 339 4.33 -13.09 14.24
C PHE A 339 3.08 -13.92 13.93
N TRP A 340 2.66 -14.83 14.81
CA TRP A 340 1.38 -15.54 14.69
C TRP A 340 0.18 -14.60 14.73
N LEU A 341 0.19 -13.58 15.59
CA LEU A 341 -0.87 -12.57 15.65
C LEU A 341 -0.97 -11.81 14.31
N ILE A 342 0.15 -11.30 13.80
CA ILE A 342 0.19 -10.60 12.51
C ILE A 342 -0.27 -11.54 11.38
N ALA A 343 0.12 -12.81 11.40
CA ALA A 343 -0.35 -13.81 10.43
C ALA A 343 -1.86 -14.00 10.51
N GLY A 344 -2.43 -14.10 11.71
CA GLY A 344 -3.88 -14.21 11.94
C GLY A 344 -4.65 -12.98 11.45
N ILE A 345 -4.15 -11.77 11.76
CA ILE A 345 -4.74 -10.51 11.28
C ILE A 345 -4.66 -10.44 9.74
N SER A 346 -3.52 -10.83 9.17
CA SER A 346 -3.32 -10.86 7.71
C SER A 346 -4.27 -11.83 7.02
N PHE A 347 -4.49 -13.01 7.61
CA PHE A 347 -5.45 -14.00 7.12
C PHE A 347 -6.90 -13.49 7.21
N ALA A 348 -7.28 -12.86 8.31
CA ALA A 348 -8.60 -12.23 8.44
C ALA A 348 -8.78 -11.12 7.38
N ASN A 349 -7.75 -10.29 7.18
CA ASN A 349 -7.73 -9.26 6.14
C ASN A 349 -7.85 -9.86 4.73
N LEU A 350 -7.21 -10.99 4.46
CA LEU A 350 -7.35 -11.71 3.18
C LEU A 350 -8.80 -12.14 2.95
N MET A 351 -9.51 -12.62 3.98
CA MET A 351 -10.92 -12.99 3.86
C MET A 351 -11.81 -11.78 3.56
N VAL A 352 -11.54 -10.64 4.20
CA VAL A 352 -12.21 -9.36 3.90
C VAL A 352 -11.92 -8.94 2.46
N PHE A 353 -10.66 -9.03 2.01
CA PHE A 353 -10.27 -8.72 0.63
C PHE A 353 -11.02 -9.58 -0.38
N LEU A 354 -11.12 -10.90 -0.15
CA LEU A 354 -11.87 -11.79 -1.05
C LEU A 354 -13.36 -11.44 -1.08
N GLY A 355 -13.94 -11.06 0.06
CA GLY A 355 -15.31 -10.54 0.15
C GLY A 355 -15.51 -9.24 -0.63
N CYS A 356 -14.56 -8.30 -0.56
CA CYS A 356 -14.59 -7.05 -1.31
C CYS A 356 -14.36 -7.28 -2.81
N ALA A 357 -13.38 -8.10 -3.18
CA ALA A 357 -12.99 -8.38 -4.56
C ALA A 357 -14.11 -9.12 -5.32
N SER A 358 -14.81 -10.06 -4.67
CA SER A 358 -15.95 -10.76 -5.28
C SER A 358 -17.17 -9.87 -5.54
N ARG A 359 -17.32 -8.79 -4.76
CA ARG A 359 -18.39 -7.79 -4.93
C ARG A 359 -17.97 -6.61 -5.81
N TYR A 360 -16.70 -6.52 -6.21
CA TYR A 360 -16.19 -5.38 -6.96
C TYR A 360 -16.67 -5.41 -8.41
N ARG A 361 -17.21 -4.28 -8.88
CA ARG A 361 -17.62 -4.07 -10.27
C ARG A 361 -16.65 -3.12 -10.96
N TYR A 362 -16.06 -3.60 -12.04
CA TYR A 362 -15.15 -2.82 -12.89
C TYR A 362 -15.87 -1.63 -13.53
N LYS A 363 -15.13 -0.52 -13.71
CA LYS A 363 -15.66 0.69 -14.36
C LYS A 363 -16.02 0.42 -15.82
N LYS A 364 -17.07 1.08 -16.31
CA LYS A 364 -17.46 1.12 -17.72
C LYS A 364 -17.27 2.55 -18.24
N VAL A 365 -16.71 2.67 -19.43
CA VAL A 365 -16.48 3.96 -20.10
C VAL A 365 -17.37 3.98 -21.34
N GLN A 366 -17.97 5.13 -21.62
CA GLN A 366 -18.90 5.32 -22.73
C GLN A 366 -18.18 5.44 -24.08
#